data_AF-A0A0F8B0H3-F1
#
_entry.id   AF-A0A0F8B0H3-F1
#
_cell.length_a   1.000
_cell.length_b   1.000
_cell.length_c   1.000
_cell.angle_alpha   90.00
_cell.angle_beta   90.00
_cell.angle_gamma   90.00
#
_symmetry.space_group_name_H-M   'P 1'
#
loop_
_entity.id
_entity.type
_entity.pdbx_description
1 polymer ?
#
loop_
_entity_poly.entity_id
_entity_poly.type
_entity_poly.pdbx_seq_one_letter_code
_entity_poly.pdbx_strand_id
1 'polypeptide(L)'
;MGTSPTQTDSPLSDQHSDTEVDDKSNVKKGLKDTTVSEDTTVSKDTTISKDTTVSEDTTISKDTTVSEDTTVSEDTTISKDTTVSEDTKISKDITISKDTTVSEDTTVSEDTTVSEDTTVSKDTTISKNTTVSDCHGTSRISEHTKSYTIDTSNNMEKIVKAFAMSSAP
;
A
#
# COMPACT_ATOMS: atom_id res chain seq x y z
N MET A 1 -50.13 32.05 14.11
CA MET A 1 -49.54 31.63 12.82
C MET A 1 -48.16 32.26 12.75
N GLY A 2 -47.14 31.55 13.23
CA GLY A 2 -45.76 32.02 13.28
C GLY A 2 -44.95 31.23 12.26
N THR A 3 -44.22 31.93 11.41
CA THR A 3 -43.48 31.42 10.24
C THR A 3 -42.28 30.57 10.66
N SER A 4 -42.12 29.43 10.00
CA SER A 4 -40.98 28.52 10.12
C SER A 4 -39.68 29.20 9.66
N PRO A 5 -38.55 29.06 10.36
CA PRO A 5 -37.27 29.51 9.83
C PRO A 5 -36.80 28.53 8.75
N THR A 6 -36.56 29.05 7.54
CA THR A 6 -35.86 28.34 6.47
C THR A 6 -34.41 28.09 6.89
N GLN A 7 -34.06 26.82 7.14
CA GLN A 7 -32.67 26.39 7.19
C GLN A 7 -32.06 26.62 5.81
N THR A 8 -31.05 27.48 5.79
CA THR A 8 -30.19 27.69 4.63
C THR A 8 -29.16 26.58 4.63
N ASP A 9 -29.39 25.55 3.81
CA ASP A 9 -28.34 24.58 3.49
C ASP A 9 -27.18 25.34 2.85
N SER A 10 -26.12 25.53 3.63
CA SER A 10 -24.84 26.00 3.11
C SER A 10 -24.25 24.85 2.29
N PRO A 11 -23.89 25.05 1.01
CA PRO A 11 -23.28 23.97 0.24
C PRO A 11 -21.95 23.61 0.90
N LEU A 12 -21.81 22.33 1.25
CA LEU A 12 -20.53 21.71 1.60
C LEU A 12 -19.52 22.11 0.53
N SER A 13 -18.42 22.73 0.97
CA SER A 13 -17.34 23.15 0.11
C SER A 13 -16.80 21.94 -0.64
N ASP A 14 -17.11 21.86 -1.93
CA ASP A 14 -16.35 21.05 -2.88
C ASP A 14 -14.91 21.60 -2.85
N GLN A 15 -14.05 20.97 -2.07
CA GLN A 15 -12.61 21.20 -2.10
C GLN A 15 -12.10 20.62 -3.43
N HIS A 16 -12.29 21.37 -4.51
CA HIS A 16 -11.54 21.19 -5.73
C HIS A 16 -10.12 21.71 -5.46
N SER A 17 -9.27 20.83 -4.93
CA SER A 17 -7.82 20.99 -5.03
C SER A 17 -7.45 20.88 -6.51
N ASP A 18 -7.04 21.99 -7.11
CA ASP A 18 -6.41 22.03 -8.43
C ASP A 18 -5.04 21.36 -8.30
N THR A 19 -5.01 20.03 -8.32
CA THR A 19 -3.76 19.29 -8.47
C THR A 19 -3.22 19.56 -9.88
N GLU A 20 -2.03 20.16 -9.97
CA GLU A 20 -1.24 20.22 -11.20
C GLU A 20 -0.85 18.78 -11.59
N VAL A 21 -1.76 18.11 -12.28
CA VAL A 21 -1.51 16.80 -12.88
C VAL A 21 -0.73 17.06 -14.16
N ASP A 22 0.56 16.73 -14.14
CA ASP A 22 1.37 16.64 -15.35
C ASP A 22 0.65 15.68 -16.32
N ASP A 23 0.28 16.21 -17.48
CA ASP A 23 -0.88 15.86 -18.34
C ASP A 23 -0.78 14.48 -19.05
N LYS A 24 -0.21 13.45 -18.39
CA LYS A 24 0.20 12.17 -19.00
C LYS A 24 -0.03 10.92 -18.16
N SER A 25 -0.58 11.01 -16.95
CA SER A 25 -0.96 9.82 -16.18
C SER A 25 -2.43 9.45 -16.48
N ASN A 26 -2.73 8.17 -16.70
CA ASN A 26 -4.10 7.68 -16.89
C ASN A 26 -4.99 7.85 -15.64
N VAL A 27 -4.48 8.48 -14.57
CA VAL A 27 -5.13 8.72 -13.28
C VAL A 27 -6.50 9.39 -13.44
N LYS A 28 -6.68 10.26 -14.43
CA LYS A 28 -7.91 11.06 -14.57
C LYS A 28 -8.99 10.49 -15.50
N LYS A 29 -8.79 9.33 -16.12
CA LYS A 29 -9.78 8.82 -17.11
C LYS A 29 -10.74 7.78 -16.53
N GLY A 30 -11.48 8.16 -15.47
CA GLY A 30 -12.83 7.63 -15.28
C GLY A 30 -13.15 6.86 -14.00
N LEU A 31 -12.65 7.27 -12.84
CA LEU A 31 -12.97 6.58 -11.59
C LEU A 31 -13.51 7.60 -10.59
N LYS A 32 -14.80 7.49 -10.33
CA LYS A 32 -15.40 8.10 -9.14
C LYS A 32 -14.72 7.45 -7.93
N ASP A 33 -14.54 8.20 -6.86
CA ASP A 33 -14.09 7.67 -5.55
C ASP A 33 -12.58 7.32 -5.41
N THR A 34 -11.71 7.76 -6.33
CA THR A 34 -10.24 7.77 -6.12
C THR A 34 -9.77 9.13 -5.57
N THR A 35 -8.94 9.13 -4.54
CA THR A 35 -8.31 10.35 -3.97
C THR A 35 -6.79 10.26 -4.09
N VAL A 36 -6.16 11.30 -4.64
CA VAL A 36 -4.69 11.44 -4.72
C VAL A 36 -4.33 12.85 -4.25
N SER A 37 -3.51 12.97 -3.20
CA SER A 37 -3.09 14.24 -2.63
C SER A 37 -2.14 15.02 -3.55
N GLU A 38 -2.09 16.35 -3.37
CA GLU A 38 -1.35 17.28 -4.26
C GLU A 38 0.14 16.98 -4.37
N ASP A 39 0.80 16.58 -3.28
CA ASP A 39 2.24 16.29 -3.25
C ASP A 39 2.57 14.83 -3.63
N THR A 40 1.66 14.13 -4.30
CA THR A 40 1.91 12.79 -4.85
C THR A 40 2.57 12.87 -6.22
N THR A 41 3.67 12.14 -6.41
CA THR A 41 4.26 11.93 -7.74
C THR A 41 3.79 10.59 -8.32
N VAL A 42 3.03 10.63 -9.42
CA VAL A 42 2.63 9.42 -10.17
C VAL A 42 3.23 9.43 -11.58
N SER A 43 4.02 8.42 -11.88
CA SER A 43 4.65 8.26 -13.20
C SER A 43 3.64 7.91 -14.30
N LYS A 44 4.10 7.99 -15.55
CA LYS A 44 3.34 7.48 -16.70
C LYS A 44 3.25 5.96 -16.63
N ASP A 45 2.25 5.41 -17.32
CA ASP A 45 2.01 3.96 -17.42
C ASP A 45 1.70 3.32 -16.06
N THR A 46 1.33 4.12 -15.06
CA THR A 46 0.74 3.67 -13.79
C THR A 46 -0.78 3.55 -13.94
N THR A 47 -1.34 2.49 -13.38
CA THR A 47 -2.79 2.29 -13.23
C THR A 47 -3.16 2.39 -11.75
N ILE A 48 -4.11 3.27 -11.42
CA ILE A 48 -4.70 3.38 -10.09
C ILE A 48 -6.20 3.19 -10.25
N SER A 49 -6.77 2.24 -9.52
CA SER A 49 -8.18 1.85 -9.64
C SER A 49 -9.09 2.74 -8.79
N LYS A 50 -10.41 2.53 -8.89
CA LYS A 50 -11.39 3.24 -8.05
C LYS A 50 -11.18 2.92 -6.58
N ASP A 51 -11.77 3.72 -5.71
CA ASP A 51 -11.76 3.49 -4.26
C ASP A 51 -10.33 3.44 -3.67
N THR A 52 -9.34 3.96 -4.39
CA THR A 52 -7.95 4.07 -3.92
C THR A 52 -7.72 5.43 -3.28
N THR A 53 -7.03 5.44 -2.14
CA THR A 53 -6.54 6.68 -1.50
C THR A 53 -5.01 6.68 -1.50
N VAL A 54 -4.42 7.77 -2.00
CA VAL A 54 -2.96 8.01 -1.98
C VAL A 54 -2.69 9.34 -1.30
N SER A 55 -2.00 9.30 -0.17
CA SER A 55 -1.63 10.47 0.63
C SER A 55 -0.44 11.24 0.04
N GLU A 56 -0.18 12.42 0.62
CA GLU A 56 0.94 13.30 0.28
C GLU A 56 2.30 12.60 0.40
N ASP A 57 3.32 13.19 -0.22
CA ASP A 57 4.70 12.67 -0.22
C ASP A 57 4.86 11.22 -0.73
N THR A 58 3.86 10.71 -1.45
CA THR A 58 3.92 9.39 -2.07
C THR A 58 4.53 9.48 -3.47
N THR A 59 5.44 8.55 -3.79
CA THR A 59 5.99 8.37 -5.13
C THR A 59 5.59 7.02 -5.71
N ILE A 60 4.89 7.02 -6.84
CA ILE A 60 4.52 5.81 -7.60
C ILE A 60 5.23 5.83 -8.95
N SER A 61 6.08 4.85 -9.15
CA SER A 61 6.88 4.70 -10.37
C SER A 61 6.08 4.12 -11.54
N LYS A 62 6.69 4.18 -12.72
CA LYS A 62 6.14 3.65 -13.97
C LYS A 62 5.84 2.16 -13.89
N ASP A 63 4.93 1.69 -14.74
CA ASP A 63 4.55 0.27 -14.85
C ASP A 63 4.00 -0.32 -13.53
N THR A 64 3.46 0.53 -12.66
CA THR A 64 2.84 0.12 -11.39
C THR A 64 1.33 -0.01 -11.53
N THR A 65 0.76 -1.04 -10.91
CA THR A 65 -0.69 -1.22 -10.78
C THR A 65 -1.11 -1.17 -9.33
N VAL A 66 -2.08 -0.31 -9.01
CA VAL A 66 -2.74 -0.23 -7.71
C VAL A 66 -4.23 -0.53 -7.90
N SER A 67 -4.67 -1.61 -7.25
CA SER A 67 -6.03 -2.14 -7.39
C SER A 67 -7.02 -1.45 -6.47
N GLU A 68 -8.29 -1.81 -6.59
CA GLU A 68 -9.39 -1.18 -5.84
C GLU A 68 -9.20 -1.30 -4.32
N ASP A 69 -9.86 -0.43 -3.57
CA ASP A 69 -9.88 -0.45 -2.10
C ASP A 69 -8.48 -0.38 -1.43
N THR A 70 -7.48 0.14 -2.14
CA THR A 70 -6.12 0.30 -1.63
C THR A 70 -5.95 1.64 -0.90
N THR A 71 -5.27 1.63 0.24
CA THR A 71 -4.80 2.86 0.92
C THR A 71 -3.29 2.90 0.96
N VAL A 72 -2.71 4.00 0.48
CA VAL A 72 -1.28 4.31 0.54
C VAL A 72 -1.08 5.58 1.35
N SER A 73 -0.38 5.46 2.47
CA SER A 73 -0.14 6.58 3.39
C SER A 73 1.11 7.37 3.01
N GLU A 74 1.33 8.46 3.74
CA GLU A 74 2.43 9.42 3.58
C GLU A 74 3.81 8.77 3.51
N ASP A 75 4.77 9.45 2.87
CA ASP A 75 6.17 9.01 2.81
C ASP A 75 6.36 7.59 2.22
N THR A 76 5.48 7.19 1.29
CA THR A 76 5.56 5.89 0.62
C THR A 76 6.26 5.99 -0.73
N THR A 77 7.20 5.08 -1.01
CA THR A 77 7.78 4.88 -2.34
C THR A 77 7.40 3.51 -2.90
N ILE A 78 6.74 3.51 -4.05
CA ILE A 78 6.42 2.31 -4.84
C ILE A 78 7.23 2.34 -6.14
N SER A 79 8.17 1.40 -6.25
CA SER A 79 9.10 1.32 -7.38
C SER A 79 8.45 0.70 -8.62
N LYS A 80 9.17 0.77 -9.74
CA LYS A 80 8.72 0.27 -11.05
C LYS A 80 8.28 -1.20 -11.00
N ASP A 81 7.40 -1.58 -11.93
CA ASP A 81 6.99 -2.98 -12.13
C ASP A 81 6.38 -3.60 -10.85
N THR A 82 5.67 -2.78 -10.05
CA THR A 82 5.02 -3.24 -8.81
C THR A 82 3.52 -3.47 -9.04
N THR A 83 2.99 -4.54 -8.44
CA THR A 83 1.54 -4.76 -8.35
C THR A 83 1.09 -4.72 -6.90
N VAL A 84 0.10 -3.88 -6.60
CA VAL A 84 -0.60 -3.81 -5.32
C VAL A 84 -2.05 -4.24 -5.56
N SER A 85 -2.45 -5.34 -4.94
CA SER A 85 -3.76 -5.97 -5.13
C SER A 85 -4.82 -5.36 -4.20
N GLU A 86 -6.06 -5.77 -4.40
CA GLU A 86 -7.25 -5.24 -3.69
C GLU A 86 -7.11 -5.34 -2.17
N ASP A 87 -7.83 -4.47 -1.45
CA ASP A 87 -7.88 -4.46 0.03
C ASP A 87 -6.52 -4.31 0.72
N THR A 88 -5.54 -3.69 0.06
CA THR A 88 -4.20 -3.49 0.61
C THR A 88 -4.10 -2.18 1.40
N LYS A 89 -3.47 -2.23 2.58
CA LYS A 89 -3.14 -1.07 3.41
C LYS A 89 -1.63 -0.92 3.55
N ILE A 90 -1.10 0.18 3.04
CA ILE A 90 0.30 0.58 3.16
C ILE A 90 0.37 1.79 4.09
N SER A 91 1.00 1.59 5.24
CA SER A 91 1.18 2.65 6.26
C SER A 91 2.25 3.65 5.82
N LYS A 92 2.62 4.58 6.71
CA LYS A 92 3.66 5.58 6.43
C LYS A 92 5.08 5.00 6.43
N ASP A 93 6.02 5.74 5.84
CA ASP A 93 7.45 5.41 5.85
C ASP A 93 7.76 4.05 5.21
N ILE A 94 7.19 3.77 4.03
CA ILE A 94 7.30 2.47 3.35
C ILE A 94 8.10 2.57 2.06
N THR A 95 8.98 1.61 1.84
CA THR A 95 9.65 1.41 0.55
C THR A 95 9.28 0.05 -0.03
N ILE A 96 8.62 0.05 -1.19
CA ILE A 96 8.39 -1.14 -2.01
C ILE A 96 9.30 -1.08 -3.22
N SER A 97 10.24 -2.02 -3.28
CA SER A 97 11.24 -2.10 -4.35
C SER A 97 10.67 -2.68 -5.63
N LYS A 98 11.45 -2.55 -6.71
CA LYS A 98 11.02 -2.96 -8.05
C LYS A 98 10.63 -4.44 -8.12
N ASP A 99 9.79 -4.75 -9.11
CA ASP A 99 9.47 -6.14 -9.45
C ASP A 99 8.79 -6.87 -8.25
N THR A 100 7.98 -6.14 -7.46
CA THR A 100 7.29 -6.65 -6.26
C THR A 100 5.81 -6.91 -6.55
N THR A 101 5.27 -7.97 -5.95
CA THR A 101 3.81 -8.21 -5.88
C THR A 101 3.33 -8.21 -4.43
N VAL A 102 2.35 -7.37 -4.13
CA VAL A 102 1.60 -7.38 -2.86
C VAL A 102 0.21 -7.90 -3.15
N SER A 103 -0.10 -9.09 -2.62
CA SER A 103 -1.39 -9.76 -2.83
C SER A 103 -2.50 -9.16 -1.97
N GLU A 104 -3.73 -9.58 -2.26
CA GLU A 104 -4.95 -9.10 -1.61
C GLU A 104 -4.90 -9.19 -0.06
N ASP A 105 -5.68 -8.36 0.62
CA ASP A 105 -5.83 -8.40 2.08
C ASP A 105 -4.50 -8.23 2.84
N THR A 106 -3.55 -7.48 2.27
CA THR A 106 -2.25 -7.23 2.90
C THR A 106 -2.28 -5.94 3.72
N THR A 107 -1.70 -5.99 4.93
CA THR A 107 -1.38 -4.80 5.73
C THR A 107 0.12 -4.69 5.93
N VAL A 108 0.69 -3.57 5.50
CA VAL A 108 2.10 -3.21 5.69
C VAL A 108 2.18 -2.08 6.71
N SER A 109 2.81 -2.36 7.86
CA SER A 109 2.96 -1.40 8.95
C SER A 109 4.18 -0.50 8.76
N GLU A 110 4.21 0.59 9.51
CA GLU A 110 5.22 1.67 9.46
C GLU A 110 6.68 1.19 9.41
N ASP A 111 7.56 1.97 8.78
CA ASP A 111 9.01 1.70 8.71
C ASP A 111 9.34 0.34 8.05
N THR A 112 8.60 -0.06 7.00
CA THR A 112 8.83 -1.34 6.31
C THR A 112 9.55 -1.14 4.98
N THR A 113 10.49 -2.03 4.69
CA THR A 113 11.10 -2.16 3.36
C THR A 113 10.77 -3.52 2.77
N VAL A 114 10.17 -3.53 1.58
CA VAL A 114 9.99 -4.73 0.75
C VAL A 114 11.04 -4.70 -0.35
N SER A 115 11.87 -5.73 -0.39
CA SER A 115 13.01 -5.82 -1.32
C SER A 115 12.55 -6.17 -2.73
N GLU A 116 13.46 -6.01 -3.69
CA GLU A 116 13.22 -6.38 -5.08
C GLU A 116 12.82 -7.86 -5.22
N ASP A 117 12.07 -8.18 -6.28
CA ASP A 117 11.65 -9.53 -6.66
C ASP A 117 10.89 -10.26 -5.53
N THR A 118 10.12 -9.52 -4.74
CA THR A 118 9.41 -10.06 -3.57
C THR A 118 7.93 -10.29 -3.87
N THR A 119 7.37 -11.40 -3.39
CA THR A 119 5.92 -11.66 -3.42
C THR A 119 5.36 -11.82 -2.02
N VAL A 120 4.57 -10.83 -1.58
CA VAL A 120 3.80 -10.89 -0.33
C VAL A 120 2.48 -11.60 -0.61
N SER A 121 2.22 -12.70 0.11
CA SER A 121 1.01 -13.51 -0.05
C SER A 121 -0.24 -12.79 0.42
N LYS A 122 -1.40 -13.32 0.01
CA LYS A 122 -2.70 -12.90 0.52
C LYS A 122 -2.78 -13.05 2.04
N ASP A 123 -3.61 -12.22 2.67
CA ASP A 123 -3.89 -12.23 4.11
C ASP A 123 -2.63 -12.00 4.97
N THR A 124 -1.71 -11.16 4.49
CA THR A 124 -0.43 -10.92 5.17
C THR A 124 -0.46 -9.67 6.02
N THR A 125 0.02 -9.79 7.26
CA THR A 125 0.40 -8.63 8.07
C THR A 125 1.91 -8.57 8.21
N ILE A 126 2.50 -7.47 7.76
CA ILE A 126 3.90 -7.12 7.97
C ILE A 126 3.94 -6.11 9.11
N SER A 127 4.65 -6.47 10.19
CA SER A 127 4.80 -5.63 11.38
C SER A 127 5.75 -4.47 11.11
N LYS A 128 5.71 -3.43 11.94
CA LYS A 128 6.55 -2.24 11.75
C LYS A 128 8.04 -2.58 11.82
N ASN A 129 8.89 -1.71 11.29
CA ASN A 129 10.35 -1.87 11.34
C ASN A 129 10.83 -3.21 10.76
N THR A 130 10.19 -3.67 9.68
CA THR A 130 10.47 -4.96 9.05
C THR A 130 11.15 -4.77 7.70
N THR A 131 12.13 -5.62 7.40
CA THR A 131 12.61 -5.80 6.04
C THR A 131 12.15 -7.16 5.52
N VAL A 132 11.41 -7.15 4.42
CA VAL A 132 11.03 -8.35 3.69
C VAL A 132 11.98 -8.50 2.51
N SER A 133 12.67 -9.64 2.44
CA SER A 133 13.58 -9.96 1.34
C SER A 133 13.40 -11.42 0.96
N ASP A 134 13.45 -11.70 -0.35
CA ASP A 134 13.50 -13.06 -0.91
C ASP A 134 12.38 -13.97 -0.39
N CYS A 135 11.13 -13.54 -0.58
CA CYS A 135 9.98 -14.28 -0.11
C CYS A 135 9.05 -14.66 -1.28
N HIS A 136 8.92 -15.97 -1.50
CA HIS A 136 7.82 -16.54 -2.25
C HIS A 136 6.83 -17.05 -1.20
N GLY A 137 5.90 -16.17 -0.78
CA GLY A 137 4.60 -16.61 -0.25
C GLY A 137 4.34 -16.54 1.28
N THR A 138 4.74 -15.48 1.99
CA THR A 138 4.62 -15.42 3.46
C THR A 138 3.24 -14.95 3.94
N SER A 139 2.56 -15.64 4.86
CA SER A 139 1.30 -15.14 5.45
C SER A 139 1.46 -14.25 6.70
N ARG A 140 2.58 -14.29 7.46
CA ARG A 140 2.73 -13.46 8.67
C ARG A 140 4.21 -13.18 8.99
N ILE A 141 4.62 -11.91 9.05
CA ILE A 141 5.96 -11.48 9.47
C ILE A 141 5.82 -10.64 10.75
N SER A 142 6.44 -11.09 11.84
CA SER A 142 6.36 -10.48 13.18
C SER A 142 7.76 -10.08 13.69
N GLU A 143 7.83 -8.90 14.31
CA GLU A 143 9.02 -8.22 14.83
C GLU A 143 9.94 -9.07 15.73
N HIS A 144 11.23 -9.00 15.41
CA HIS A 144 12.31 -8.60 16.32
C HIS A 144 13.52 -8.37 15.42
N THR A 145 14.26 -7.26 15.59
CA THR A 145 15.45 -6.80 14.84
C THR A 145 16.44 -7.90 14.42
N LYS A 146 16.03 -8.75 13.48
CA LYS A 146 16.71 -9.87 12.84
C LYS A 146 15.92 -10.11 11.56
N SER A 147 16.56 -9.93 10.42
CA SER A 147 16.03 -10.30 9.12
C SER A 147 15.60 -11.78 9.13
N TYR A 148 14.30 -12.05 9.09
CA TYR A 148 13.78 -13.41 8.94
C TYR A 148 13.27 -13.58 7.51
N THR A 149 14.01 -14.34 6.70
CA THR A 149 13.55 -14.83 5.41
C THR A 149 12.53 -15.94 5.67
N ILE A 150 11.26 -15.72 5.36
CA ILE A 150 10.24 -16.78 5.36
C ILE A 150 10.13 -17.27 3.91
N ASP A 151 10.80 -18.38 3.61
CA ASP A 151 10.65 -19.11 2.34
C ASP A 151 9.49 -20.13 2.50
N THR A 152 8.36 -19.90 1.82
CA THR A 152 7.24 -20.87 1.82
C THR A 152 7.25 -21.81 0.62
N SER A 153 8.26 -21.71 -0.27
CA SER A 153 8.44 -22.60 -1.43
C SER A 153 8.77 -24.04 -1.04
N ASN A 154 9.16 -24.28 0.22
CA ASN A 154 9.51 -25.60 0.72
C ASN A 154 8.49 -26.09 1.76
N ASN A 155 7.47 -26.80 1.27
CA ASN A 155 6.66 -27.83 1.93
C ASN A 155 6.76 -27.87 3.47
N MET A 156 5.80 -27.25 4.17
CA MET A 156 5.25 -27.57 5.51
C MET A 156 6.13 -28.09 6.68
N GLU A 157 7.47 -28.13 6.59
CA GLU A 157 8.30 -28.88 7.55
C GLU A 157 9.30 -27.98 8.31
N LYS A 158 9.43 -26.70 7.96
CA LYS A 158 10.38 -25.78 8.64
C LYS A 158 9.75 -24.69 9.51
N ILE A 159 8.42 -24.57 9.55
CA ILE A 159 7.74 -23.53 10.35
C ILE A 159 7.84 -23.80 11.87
N VAL A 160 8.26 -25.01 12.30
CA VAL A 160 8.35 -25.36 13.73
C VAL A 160 9.70 -25.01 14.38
N LYS A 161 10.76 -24.67 13.63
CA LYS A 161 12.07 -24.40 14.23
C LYS A 161 12.22 -23.02 14.88
N ALA A 162 11.34 -22.07 14.61
CA ALA A 162 11.36 -20.75 15.25
C ALA A 162 10.77 -20.77 16.67
N PHE A 163 9.80 -21.66 16.96
CA PHE A 163 9.22 -21.78 18.30
C PHE A 163 10.16 -22.51 19.28
N ALA A 164 11.04 -23.39 18.79
CA ALA A 164 11.94 -24.20 19.63
C ALA A 164 13.23 -23.49 20.08
N MET A 165 13.64 -22.39 19.43
CA MET A 165 14.90 -21.70 19.76
C MET A 165 14.71 -20.47 20.68
N SER A 166 13.47 -20.01 20.88
CA SER A 166 13.14 -18.99 21.88
C SER A 166 12.81 -19.57 23.27
N SER A 167 12.88 -20.91 23.41
CA SER A 167 12.65 -21.63 24.67
C SER A 167 13.90 -22.44 25.06
N ALA A 168 15.02 -21.76 25.27
CA ALA A 168 16.13 -22.27 26.06
C ALA A 168 16.85 -21.06 26.69
N PRO A 169 17.23 -21.17 27.98
CA PRO A 169 16.98 -20.16 29.02
C PRO A 169 17.71 -18.83 28.87
#